data_AF-A0A4Y0BH87-F1
#
_entry.id   AF-A0A4Y0BH87-F1
#
_cell.length_a   1.000
_cell.length_b   1.000
_cell.length_c   1.000
_cell.angle_alpha   90.00
_cell.angle_beta   90.00
_cell.angle_gamma   90.00
#
_symmetry.space_group_name_H-M   'P 1'
#
loop_
_entity.id
_entity.type
_entity.pdbx_description
1 polymer ?
#
loop_
_entity_poly.entity_id
_entity_poly.type
_entity_poly.pdbx_seq_one_letter_code
_entity_poly.pdbx_strand_id
1 'polypeptide(L)'
;DLQGNNISVIYESDLQGLAKLRILQLTDNHIYTIEKDALHDLISLERLRLNSNRLKSIPDNFLSSAANLLRLDLSHNALTAVPKRAFKGAPALRSLQLDNNQITCLDEGAVKGLTELEILTLNNNNITTLPRDMFAGMPRLRELRLSENPFACDCHLSWLARYLKNASRLAPYTRCHSPGQLKGQNVADLHEQEFKCSGFTENTPME
;
A
#
# COMPACT_ATOMS: atom_id res chain seq x y z
N ASP A 1 4.22 -24.86 -4.60
CA ASP A 1 4.22 -24.28 -3.24
C ASP A 1 5.68 -24.16 -2.83
N LEU A 2 6.14 -22.96 -2.49
CA LEU A 2 7.53 -22.68 -2.10
C LEU A 2 7.60 -22.02 -0.71
N GLN A 3 6.53 -22.13 0.09
CA GLN A 3 6.49 -21.58 1.44
C GLN A 3 7.55 -22.23 2.35
N GLY A 4 8.12 -21.45 3.27
CA GLY A 4 8.95 -21.98 4.37
C GLY A 4 10.32 -22.50 3.92
N ASN A 5 10.86 -21.97 2.82
CA ASN A 5 12.17 -22.35 2.30
C ASN A 5 13.23 -21.28 2.63
N ASN A 6 14.45 -21.47 2.13
CA ASN A 6 15.56 -20.54 2.30
C ASN A 6 15.79 -19.64 1.07
N ILE A 7 14.73 -19.35 0.31
CA ILE A 7 14.84 -18.56 -0.93
C ILE A 7 15.19 -17.12 -0.56
N SER A 8 16.24 -16.59 -1.17
CA SER A 8 16.75 -15.24 -0.86
C SER A 8 16.58 -14.26 -2.03
N VAL A 9 16.55 -14.78 -3.25
CA VAL A 9 16.40 -14.01 -4.49
C VAL A 9 15.45 -14.80 -5.39
N ILE A 10 14.61 -14.10 -6.15
CA ILE A 10 13.89 -14.69 -7.29
C ILE A 10 14.57 -14.18 -8.55
N TYR A 11 15.19 -15.07 -9.28
CA TYR A 11 15.87 -14.77 -10.54
C TYR A 11 14.90 -14.83 -11.72
N GLU A 12 15.25 -14.16 -12.82
CA GLU A 12 14.46 -14.19 -14.05
C GLU A 12 14.19 -15.62 -14.55
N SER A 13 15.18 -16.50 -14.44
CA SER A 13 15.09 -17.89 -14.91
C SER A 13 14.26 -18.81 -14.01
N ASP A 14 14.03 -18.46 -12.75
CA ASP A 14 13.45 -19.39 -11.76
C ASP A 14 12.00 -19.80 -12.10
N LEU A 15 11.27 -18.87 -12.74
CA LEU A 15 9.84 -18.99 -13.01
C LEU A 15 9.51 -18.94 -14.50
N GLN A 16 10.54 -19.07 -15.34
CA GLN A 16 10.42 -19.01 -16.79
C GLN A 16 9.50 -20.11 -17.33
N GLY A 17 8.64 -19.77 -18.29
CA GLY A 17 7.73 -20.69 -18.96
C GLY A 17 6.53 -21.17 -18.14
N LEU A 18 6.36 -20.71 -16.88
CA LEU A 18 5.27 -21.11 -15.99
C LEU A 18 3.94 -20.39 -16.30
N ALA A 19 3.57 -20.26 -17.57
CA ALA A 19 2.43 -19.48 -18.05
C ALA A 19 1.05 -19.93 -17.53
N LYS A 20 0.95 -21.19 -17.06
CA LYS A 20 -0.28 -21.75 -16.48
C LYS A 20 -0.36 -21.62 -14.96
N LEU A 21 0.68 -21.10 -14.31
CA LEU A 21 0.71 -20.96 -12.86
C LEU A 21 -0.32 -19.91 -12.40
N ARG A 22 -1.26 -20.32 -11.54
CA ARG A 22 -2.31 -19.42 -11.01
C ARG A 22 -2.02 -18.92 -9.60
N ILE A 23 -1.27 -19.71 -8.82
CA ILE A 23 -0.99 -19.39 -7.43
C ILE A 23 0.51 -19.61 -7.20
N LEU A 24 1.19 -18.55 -6.78
CA LEU A 24 2.59 -18.58 -6.35
C LEU A 24 2.64 -18.23 -4.86
N GLN A 25 3.11 -19.19 -4.05
CA GLN A 25 3.27 -19.04 -2.60
C GLN A 25 4.75 -19.06 -2.26
N LEU A 26 5.25 -17.92 -1.79
CA LEU A 26 6.65 -17.69 -1.38
C LEU A 26 6.71 -17.17 0.07
N THR A 27 5.65 -17.41 0.83
CA THR A 27 5.51 -17.01 2.23
C THR A 27 6.64 -17.61 3.09
N ASP A 28 7.05 -16.92 4.14
CA ASP A 28 8.04 -17.40 5.12
C ASP A 28 9.37 -17.83 4.47
N ASN A 29 9.95 -16.95 3.65
CA ASN A 29 11.28 -17.15 3.04
C ASN A 29 12.23 -16.02 3.51
N HIS A 30 13.36 -15.85 2.82
CA HIS A 30 14.36 -14.80 3.09
C HIS A 30 14.53 -13.85 1.90
N ILE A 31 13.49 -13.74 1.06
CA ILE A 31 13.56 -13.01 -0.20
C ILE A 31 13.79 -11.53 0.09
N TYR A 32 14.94 -11.00 -0.32
CA TYR A 32 15.27 -9.59 -0.13
C TYR A 32 15.19 -8.78 -1.43
N THR A 33 15.17 -9.46 -2.58
CA THR A 33 15.01 -8.84 -3.90
C THR A 33 14.36 -9.80 -4.88
N ILE A 34 13.69 -9.24 -5.89
CA ILE A 34 13.11 -9.93 -7.04
C ILE A 34 13.73 -9.28 -8.26
N GLU A 35 14.34 -10.07 -9.14
CA GLU A 35 14.90 -9.54 -10.38
C GLU A 35 13.82 -8.95 -11.27
N LYS A 36 14.25 -8.01 -12.11
CA LYS A 36 13.37 -7.43 -13.12
C LYS A 36 12.86 -8.56 -14.01
N ASP A 37 11.57 -8.49 -14.36
CA ASP A 37 10.92 -9.43 -15.29
C ASP A 37 10.83 -10.89 -14.79
N ALA A 38 11.22 -11.20 -13.54
CA ALA A 38 11.15 -12.55 -12.98
C ALA A 38 9.73 -13.15 -12.89
N LEU A 39 8.70 -12.32 -12.97
CA LEU A 39 7.30 -12.77 -13.01
C LEU A 39 6.66 -12.60 -14.41
N HIS A 40 7.45 -12.24 -15.44
CA HIS A 40 6.94 -11.88 -16.75
C HIS A 40 6.10 -12.99 -17.40
N ASP A 41 6.54 -14.23 -17.30
CA ASP A 41 5.85 -15.36 -17.92
C ASP A 41 4.59 -15.80 -17.17
N LEU A 42 4.33 -15.29 -15.96
CA LEU A 42 3.22 -15.71 -15.09
C LEU A 42 1.88 -15.07 -15.48
N ILE A 43 1.52 -15.14 -16.76
CA ILE A 43 0.35 -14.46 -17.33
C ILE A 43 -1.00 -14.92 -16.76
N SER A 44 -1.08 -16.14 -16.20
CA SER A 44 -2.28 -16.70 -15.57
C SER A 44 -2.32 -16.51 -14.05
N LEU A 45 -1.37 -15.77 -13.47
CA LEU A 45 -1.24 -15.64 -12.02
C LEU A 45 -2.42 -14.86 -11.44
N GLU A 46 -3.12 -15.47 -10.48
CA GLU A 46 -4.26 -14.89 -9.77
C GLU A 46 -3.94 -14.53 -8.33
N ARG A 47 -2.97 -15.24 -7.72
CA ARG A 47 -2.56 -15.01 -6.34
C ARG A 47 -1.05 -15.10 -6.18
N LEU A 48 -0.48 -14.03 -5.65
CA LEU A 48 0.93 -13.94 -5.28
C LEU A 48 1.05 -13.66 -3.78
N ARG A 49 1.72 -14.55 -3.06
CA ARG A 49 2.05 -14.36 -1.64
C ARG A 49 3.55 -14.26 -1.48
N LEU A 50 4.00 -13.09 -1.01
CA LEU A 50 5.38 -12.74 -0.71
C LEU A 50 5.51 -12.28 0.76
N ASN A 51 4.49 -12.54 1.58
CA ASN A 51 4.49 -12.11 2.98
C ASN A 51 5.53 -12.87 3.83
N SER A 52 5.93 -12.26 4.95
CA SER A 52 6.98 -12.80 5.83
C SER A 52 8.30 -13.02 5.09
N ASN A 53 8.78 -11.98 4.40
CA ASN A 53 10.05 -11.97 3.68
C ASN A 53 10.88 -10.75 4.12
N ARG A 54 11.94 -10.41 3.36
CA ARG A 54 12.89 -9.33 3.68
C ARG A 54 12.94 -8.27 2.58
N LEU A 55 11.88 -8.14 1.78
CA LEU A 55 11.83 -7.17 0.68
C LEU A 55 11.94 -5.76 1.23
N LYS A 56 12.89 -4.98 0.70
CA LYS A 56 13.10 -3.58 1.08
C LYS A 56 12.43 -2.59 0.13
N SER A 57 12.17 -3.03 -1.09
CA SER A 57 11.53 -2.24 -2.14
C SER A 57 10.68 -3.13 -3.04
N ILE A 58 9.70 -2.51 -3.69
CA ILE A 58 8.92 -3.12 -4.77
C ILE A 58 9.65 -2.79 -6.08
N PRO A 59 10.09 -3.77 -6.89
CA PRO A 59 10.71 -3.48 -8.17
C PRO A 59 9.71 -2.86 -9.15
N ASP A 60 10.18 -1.91 -9.95
CA ASP A 60 9.35 -1.25 -10.96
C ASP A 60 8.83 -2.25 -12.00
N ASN A 61 7.51 -2.22 -12.24
CA ASN A 61 6.83 -3.08 -13.22
C ASN A 61 7.02 -4.60 -13.01
N PHE A 62 7.31 -5.06 -11.79
CA PHE A 62 7.45 -6.50 -11.52
C PHE A 62 6.15 -7.29 -11.76
N LEU A 63 5.01 -6.59 -11.89
CA LEU A 63 3.68 -7.12 -12.23
C LEU A 63 3.25 -6.79 -13.66
N SER A 64 4.18 -6.44 -14.55
CA SER A 64 3.88 -5.94 -15.91
C SER A 64 2.95 -6.84 -16.73
N SER A 65 3.00 -8.15 -16.53
CA SER A 65 2.20 -9.17 -17.21
C SER A 65 1.09 -9.80 -16.35
N ALA A 66 0.91 -9.33 -15.11
CA ALA A 66 0.04 -9.93 -14.12
C ALA A 66 -1.43 -9.48 -14.25
N ALA A 67 -1.97 -9.47 -15.48
CA ALA A 67 -3.29 -8.91 -15.80
C ALA A 67 -4.44 -9.61 -15.05
N ASN A 68 -4.25 -10.88 -14.69
CA ASN A 68 -5.22 -11.71 -13.98
C ASN A 68 -5.02 -11.72 -12.45
N LEU A 69 -4.05 -10.96 -11.93
CA LEU A 69 -3.71 -10.99 -10.51
C LEU A 69 -4.84 -10.36 -9.68
N LEU A 70 -5.44 -11.16 -8.81
CA LEU A 70 -6.55 -10.76 -7.95
C LEU A 70 -6.09 -10.44 -6.53
N ARG A 71 -5.04 -11.13 -6.05
CA ARG A 71 -4.56 -10.98 -4.67
C ARG A 71 -3.05 -10.92 -4.60
N LEU A 72 -2.55 -9.86 -3.96
CA LEU A 72 -1.15 -9.64 -3.67
C LEU A 72 -0.97 -9.43 -2.18
N ASP A 73 -0.12 -10.27 -1.58
CA ASP A 73 0.25 -10.17 -0.18
C ASP A 73 1.75 -9.88 -0.05
N LEU A 74 2.06 -8.66 0.39
CA LEU A 74 3.41 -8.14 0.65
C LEU A 74 3.59 -7.79 2.14
N SER A 75 2.67 -8.24 3.00
CA SER A 75 2.72 -7.96 4.44
C SER A 75 3.96 -8.57 5.11
N HIS A 76 4.36 -8.05 6.27
CA HIS A 76 5.52 -8.56 7.01
C HIS A 76 6.80 -8.59 6.16
N ASN A 77 7.13 -7.45 5.56
CA ASN A 77 8.38 -7.20 4.85
C ASN A 77 9.06 -5.95 5.44
N ALA A 78 10.06 -5.39 4.74
CA ALA A 78 10.77 -4.17 5.12
C ALA A 78 10.58 -3.05 4.09
N LEU A 79 9.42 -3.01 3.42
CA LEU A 79 9.12 -2.02 2.38
C LEU A 79 9.06 -0.62 2.99
N THR A 80 9.77 0.34 2.41
CA THR A 80 9.81 1.74 2.90
C THR A 80 8.95 2.70 2.09
N ALA A 81 8.63 2.35 0.85
CA ALA A 81 7.79 3.15 -0.04
C ALA A 81 7.05 2.27 -1.03
N VAL A 82 5.94 2.79 -1.56
CA VAL A 82 5.20 2.19 -2.66
C VAL A 82 5.26 3.14 -3.86
N PRO A 83 6.12 2.85 -4.87
CA PRO A 83 6.34 3.76 -5.99
C PRO A 83 5.16 3.78 -6.97
N LYS A 84 5.07 4.86 -7.76
CA LYS A 84 4.02 5.11 -8.76
C LYS A 84 3.67 3.92 -9.67
N ARG A 85 4.65 3.06 -9.97
CA ARG A 85 4.49 1.93 -10.91
C ARG A 85 4.51 0.56 -10.23
N ALA A 86 4.41 0.50 -8.89
CA ALA A 86 4.45 -0.72 -8.11
C ALA A 86 3.44 -1.78 -8.60
N PHE A 87 2.19 -1.34 -8.87
CA PHE A 87 1.09 -2.23 -9.25
C PHE A 87 0.65 -2.08 -10.71
N LYS A 88 1.48 -1.43 -11.53
CA LYS A 88 1.21 -1.30 -12.96
C LYS A 88 1.26 -2.68 -13.62
N GLY A 89 0.19 -3.03 -14.33
CA GLY A 89 0.03 -4.34 -15.01
C GLY A 89 -0.93 -5.30 -14.29
N ALA A 90 -1.40 -4.96 -13.08
CA ALA A 90 -2.38 -5.74 -12.33
C ALA A 90 -3.71 -4.98 -12.12
N PRO A 91 -4.46 -4.62 -13.20
CA PRO A 91 -5.70 -3.84 -13.09
C PRO A 91 -6.84 -4.60 -12.40
N ALA A 92 -6.79 -5.95 -12.39
CA ALA A 92 -7.81 -6.80 -11.79
C ALA A 92 -7.61 -7.00 -10.27
N LEU A 93 -6.64 -6.32 -9.64
CA LEU A 93 -6.30 -6.53 -8.24
C LEU A 93 -7.47 -6.16 -7.33
N ARG A 94 -7.88 -7.12 -6.48
CA ARG A 94 -8.99 -6.97 -5.53
C ARG A 94 -8.53 -6.89 -4.08
N SER A 95 -7.38 -7.49 -3.77
CA SER A 95 -6.82 -7.51 -2.41
C SER A 95 -5.33 -7.21 -2.46
N LEU A 96 -4.96 -6.11 -1.79
CA LEU A 96 -3.59 -5.67 -1.62
C LEU A 96 -3.29 -5.57 -0.13
N GLN A 97 -2.37 -6.40 0.35
CA GLN A 97 -1.97 -6.43 1.76
C GLN A 97 -0.53 -5.95 1.91
N LEU A 98 -0.35 -4.89 2.70
CA LEU A 98 0.93 -4.21 2.95
C LEU A 98 1.17 -3.99 4.45
N ASP A 99 0.40 -4.65 5.31
CA ASP A 99 0.54 -4.55 6.78
C ASP A 99 1.96 -4.91 7.24
N ASN A 100 2.39 -4.36 8.36
CA ASN A 100 3.67 -4.70 8.99
C ASN A 100 4.86 -4.51 8.04
N ASN A 101 4.95 -3.31 7.48
CA ASN A 101 6.10 -2.84 6.71
C ASN A 101 6.64 -1.56 7.35
N GLN A 102 7.51 -0.82 6.66
CA GLN A 102 8.10 0.43 7.13
C GLN A 102 7.72 1.60 6.19
N ILE A 103 6.54 1.51 5.57
CA ILE A 103 6.12 2.42 4.51
C ILE A 103 5.94 3.82 5.08
N THR A 104 6.67 4.79 4.55
CA THR A 104 6.51 6.22 4.89
C THR A 104 5.74 6.98 3.83
N CYS A 105 5.78 6.50 2.59
CA CYS A 105 5.18 7.16 1.44
C CYS A 105 4.49 6.14 0.51
N LEU A 106 3.25 6.47 0.14
CA LEU A 106 2.46 5.79 -0.87
C LEU A 106 2.18 6.79 -1.99
N ASP A 107 2.77 6.59 -3.16
CA ASP A 107 2.59 7.48 -4.31
C ASP A 107 1.13 7.45 -4.79
N GLU A 108 0.54 8.61 -5.11
CA GLU A 108 -0.84 8.69 -5.60
C GLU A 108 -1.09 7.85 -6.85
N GLY A 109 -0.07 7.72 -7.71
CA GLY A 109 -0.15 6.98 -8.95
C GLY A 109 -0.01 5.47 -8.75
N ALA A 110 0.48 5.01 -7.59
CA ALA A 110 0.65 3.59 -7.33
C ALA A 110 -0.68 2.82 -7.31
N VAL A 111 -1.71 3.44 -6.72
CA VAL A 111 -3.06 2.86 -6.60
C VAL A 111 -4.04 3.44 -7.62
N LYS A 112 -3.60 4.40 -8.44
CA LYS A 112 -4.41 4.99 -9.50
C LYS A 112 -4.76 3.91 -10.54
N GLY A 113 -6.05 3.68 -10.73
CA GLY A 113 -6.57 2.70 -11.69
C GLY A 113 -6.84 1.31 -11.11
N LEU A 114 -6.62 1.09 -9.80
CA LEU A 114 -7.06 -0.13 -9.11
C LEU A 114 -8.57 -0.10 -8.81
N THR A 115 -9.40 0.06 -9.85
CA THR A 115 -10.85 0.27 -9.71
C THR A 115 -11.59 -0.92 -9.12
N GLU A 116 -11.01 -2.12 -9.24
CA GLU A 116 -11.55 -3.37 -8.69
C GLU A 116 -11.11 -3.65 -7.24
N LEU A 117 -10.31 -2.77 -6.63
CA LEU A 117 -9.78 -3.00 -5.29
C LEU A 117 -10.89 -3.03 -4.24
N GLU A 118 -10.98 -4.14 -3.50
CA GLU A 118 -11.96 -4.36 -2.45
C GLU A 118 -11.34 -4.27 -1.04
N ILE A 119 -10.07 -4.70 -0.92
CA ILE A 119 -9.34 -4.81 0.34
C ILE A 119 -7.97 -4.13 0.19
N LEU A 120 -7.71 -3.13 1.03
CA LEU A 120 -6.41 -2.49 1.18
C LEU A 120 -6.01 -2.44 2.66
N THR A 121 -4.89 -3.06 3.00
CA THR A 121 -4.40 -3.09 4.38
C THR A 121 -2.99 -2.50 4.48
N LEU A 122 -2.81 -1.54 5.37
CA LEU A 122 -1.59 -0.75 5.58
C LEU A 122 -1.29 -0.59 7.07
N ASN A 123 -1.84 -1.44 7.94
CA ASN A 123 -1.62 -1.37 9.38
C ASN A 123 -0.14 -1.49 9.72
N ASN A 124 0.25 -0.87 10.83
CA ASN A 124 1.60 -1.01 11.38
C ASN A 124 2.67 -0.68 10.33
N ASN A 125 2.58 0.55 9.83
CA ASN A 125 3.53 1.18 8.92
C ASN A 125 3.97 2.53 9.53
N ASN A 126 4.73 3.32 8.78
CA ASN A 126 5.24 4.61 9.25
C ASN A 126 4.65 5.78 8.44
N ILE A 127 3.38 5.65 8.02
CA ILE A 127 2.68 6.63 7.19
C ILE A 127 2.25 7.81 8.06
N THR A 128 2.70 9.01 7.70
CA THR A 128 2.31 10.25 8.38
C THR A 128 1.18 10.97 7.68
N THR A 129 1.05 10.83 6.36
CA THR A 129 -0.02 11.44 5.56
C THR A 129 -0.36 10.57 4.36
N LEU A 130 -1.54 10.76 3.78
CA LEU A 130 -1.98 10.08 2.57
C LEU A 130 -2.32 11.12 1.50
N PRO A 131 -1.99 10.85 0.22
CA PRO A 131 -2.36 11.72 -0.89
C PRO A 131 -3.86 12.01 -0.91
N ARG A 132 -4.19 13.26 -1.25
CA ARG A 132 -5.56 13.76 -1.26
C ARG A 132 -6.46 12.88 -2.10
N ASP A 133 -7.63 12.54 -1.53
CA ASP A 133 -8.70 11.79 -2.20
C ASP A 133 -8.22 10.47 -2.85
N MET A 134 -7.14 9.86 -2.33
CA MET A 134 -6.53 8.64 -2.89
C MET A 134 -7.54 7.49 -3.04
N PHE A 135 -8.56 7.44 -2.17
CA PHE A 135 -9.58 6.39 -2.17
C PHE A 135 -10.76 6.65 -3.11
N ALA A 136 -10.86 7.84 -3.73
CA ALA A 136 -11.99 8.20 -4.59
C ALA A 136 -12.08 7.33 -5.85
N GLY A 137 -10.95 6.81 -6.35
CA GLY A 137 -10.88 5.93 -7.52
C GLY A 137 -11.19 4.45 -7.27
N MET A 138 -11.58 4.08 -6.05
CA MET A 138 -11.78 2.69 -5.63
C MET A 138 -13.22 2.45 -5.15
N PRO A 139 -14.22 2.42 -6.07
CA PRO A 139 -15.63 2.33 -5.72
C PRO A 139 -16.03 0.98 -5.09
N ARG A 140 -15.18 -0.05 -5.21
CA ARG A 140 -15.40 -1.39 -4.64
C ARG A 140 -14.79 -1.58 -3.26
N LEU A 141 -14.07 -0.58 -2.74
CA LEU A 141 -13.35 -0.67 -1.48
C LEU A 141 -14.33 -0.89 -0.33
N ARG A 142 -14.21 -2.03 0.34
CA ARG A 142 -15.06 -2.45 1.47
C ARG A 142 -14.29 -2.75 2.73
N GLU A 143 -12.98 -2.93 2.62
CA GLU A 143 -12.07 -3.08 3.74
C GLU A 143 -10.84 -2.22 3.54
N LEU A 144 -10.65 -1.29 4.46
CA LEU A 144 -9.47 -0.43 4.54
C LEU A 144 -8.93 -0.54 5.96
N ARG A 145 -7.63 -0.74 6.12
CA ARG A 145 -6.98 -0.76 7.43
C ARG A 145 -5.77 0.17 7.44
N LEU A 146 -5.78 1.13 8.36
CA LEU A 146 -4.75 2.16 8.50
C LEU A 146 -4.24 2.31 9.94
N SER A 147 -4.72 1.51 10.90
CA SER A 147 -4.33 1.62 12.31
C SER A 147 -2.83 1.41 12.51
N GLU A 148 -2.29 1.88 13.64
CA GLU A 148 -0.84 1.80 13.92
C GLU A 148 0.02 2.49 12.85
N ASN A 149 -0.40 3.67 12.40
CA ASN A 149 0.41 4.59 11.60
C ASN A 149 0.52 5.93 12.33
N PRO A 150 1.67 6.62 12.26
CA PRO A 150 1.89 7.90 12.94
C PRO A 150 1.26 9.08 12.19
N PHE A 151 -0.05 9.05 11.94
CA PHE A 151 -0.74 10.08 11.16
C PHE A 151 -0.61 11.48 11.77
N ALA A 152 -0.13 12.41 10.95
CA ALA A 152 -0.16 13.83 11.21
C ALA A 152 -1.52 14.40 10.77
N CYS A 153 -2.38 14.67 11.74
CA CYS A 153 -3.71 15.24 11.54
C CYS A 153 -3.64 16.77 11.35
N ASP A 154 -2.93 17.18 10.30
CA ASP A 154 -2.88 18.56 9.81
C ASP A 154 -3.85 18.77 8.63
N CYS A 155 -3.84 19.97 8.04
CA CYS A 155 -4.74 20.29 6.93
C CYS A 155 -4.59 19.39 5.69
N HIS A 156 -3.46 18.68 5.52
CA HIS A 156 -3.25 17.76 4.40
C HIS A 156 -4.03 16.45 4.58
N LEU A 157 -4.32 16.05 5.83
CA LEU A 157 -5.07 14.83 6.14
C LEU A 157 -6.56 15.07 6.41
N SER A 158 -7.02 16.32 6.37
CA SER A 158 -8.40 16.73 6.68
C SER A 158 -9.45 15.97 5.83
N TRP A 159 -9.12 15.67 4.58
CA TRP A 159 -9.97 14.92 3.65
C TRP A 159 -10.29 13.52 4.16
N LEU A 160 -9.35 12.88 4.89
CA LEU A 160 -9.52 11.52 5.40
C LEU A 160 -10.61 11.48 6.47
N ALA A 161 -10.67 12.48 7.36
CA ALA A 161 -11.75 12.60 8.34
C ALA A 161 -13.12 12.72 7.65
N ARG A 162 -13.22 13.60 6.64
CA ARG A 162 -14.44 13.75 5.84
C ARG A 162 -14.83 12.45 5.11
N TYR A 163 -13.86 11.75 4.54
CA TYR A 163 -14.08 10.47 3.86
C TYR A 163 -14.59 9.40 4.84
N LEU A 164 -13.91 9.20 5.98
CA LEU A 164 -14.25 8.19 6.97
C LEU A 164 -15.56 8.48 7.70
N LYS A 165 -15.96 9.75 7.83
CA LYS A 165 -17.27 10.11 8.39
C LYS A 165 -18.44 9.52 7.59
N ASN A 166 -18.30 9.44 6.26
CA ASN A 166 -19.29 8.83 5.37
C ASN A 166 -19.09 7.32 5.19
N ALA A 167 -17.94 6.79 5.59
CA ALA A 167 -17.57 5.40 5.41
C ALA A 167 -16.98 4.81 6.71
N SER A 168 -17.67 4.99 7.84
CA SER A 168 -17.14 4.73 9.19
C SER A 168 -16.75 3.27 9.49
N ARG A 169 -17.16 2.33 8.63
CA ARG A 169 -16.71 0.93 8.67
C ARG A 169 -15.33 0.73 8.07
N LEU A 170 -14.87 1.65 7.22
CA LEU A 170 -13.53 1.66 6.65
C LEU A 170 -12.54 2.25 7.67
N ALA A 171 -11.33 1.72 7.69
CA ALA A 171 -10.22 2.17 8.53
C ALA A 171 -10.55 2.34 10.04
N PRO A 172 -11.17 1.32 10.69
CA PRO A 172 -11.44 1.40 12.12
C PRO A 172 -10.14 1.59 12.90
N TYR A 173 -10.22 2.31 14.02
CA TYR A 173 -9.08 2.57 14.92
C TYR A 173 -7.94 3.40 14.29
N THR A 174 -8.21 4.13 13.20
CA THR A 174 -7.27 5.11 12.65
C THR A 174 -7.19 6.31 13.58
N ARG A 175 -6.03 6.52 14.22
CA ARG A 175 -5.85 7.57 15.22
C ARG A 175 -4.80 8.58 14.78
N CYS A 176 -5.01 9.82 15.18
CA CYS A 176 -3.99 10.86 15.05
C CYS A 176 -2.80 10.57 15.97
N HIS A 177 -1.59 10.75 15.46
CA HIS A 177 -0.36 10.71 16.24
C HIS A 177 0.11 12.11 16.62
N SER A 178 -0.08 13.07 15.71
CA SER A 178 0.20 14.49 15.89
C SER A 178 -0.90 15.33 15.21
N PRO A 179 -1.04 16.64 15.51
CA PRO A 179 -0.37 17.37 16.59
C PRO A 179 -0.84 16.91 17.98
N GLY A 180 -0.16 17.38 19.04
CA GLY A 180 -0.40 16.91 20.42
C GLY A 180 -1.85 17.06 20.90
N GLN A 181 -2.58 18.05 20.40
CA GLN A 181 -3.99 18.31 20.72
C GLN A 181 -4.94 17.24 20.16
N LEU A 182 -4.60 16.65 19.01
CA LEU A 182 -5.40 15.61 18.36
C LEU A 182 -4.89 14.20 18.64
N LYS A 183 -3.69 14.07 19.25
CA LYS A 183 -3.05 12.79 19.51
C LYS A 183 -3.97 11.80 20.23
N GLY A 184 -4.08 10.60 19.67
CA GLY A 184 -4.92 9.50 20.17
C GLY A 184 -6.38 9.58 19.76
N GLN A 185 -6.86 10.72 19.26
CA GLN A 185 -8.22 10.85 18.77
C GLN A 185 -8.41 10.06 17.46
N ASN A 186 -9.59 9.48 17.31
CA ASN A 186 -9.96 8.72 16.13
C ASN A 186 -10.29 9.67 14.97
N VAL A 187 -9.62 9.50 13.83
CA VAL A 187 -9.75 10.40 12.67
C VAL A 187 -11.20 10.51 12.17
N ALA A 188 -11.98 9.42 12.26
CA ALA A 188 -13.37 9.41 11.83
C ALA A 188 -14.32 10.24 12.73
N ASP A 189 -13.91 10.54 13.97
CA ASP A 189 -14.71 11.29 14.94
C ASP A 189 -14.43 12.80 14.87
N LEU A 190 -13.41 13.22 14.11
CA LEU A 190 -12.98 14.61 14.01
C LEU A 190 -13.66 15.38 12.87
N HIS A 191 -13.78 16.68 13.06
CA HIS A 191 -14.24 17.61 12.04
C HIS A 191 -13.08 18.17 11.22
N GLU A 192 -13.33 18.41 9.93
CA GLU A 192 -12.30 18.87 8.99
C GLU A 192 -11.63 20.19 9.44
N GLN A 193 -12.35 21.06 10.16
CA GLN A 193 -11.84 22.35 10.65
C GLN A 193 -10.82 22.22 11.80
N GLU A 194 -10.73 21.05 12.44
CA GLU A 194 -9.76 20.77 13.50
C GLU A 194 -8.36 20.49 12.92
N PHE A 195 -8.30 20.08 11.66
CA PHE A 195 -7.07 19.81 10.92
C PHE A 195 -6.47 21.11 10.38
N LYS A 196 -5.42 21.61 11.03
CA LYS A 196 -4.79 22.89 10.69
C LYS A 196 -3.32 22.72 10.35
N CYS A 197 -2.88 23.38 9.29
CA CYS A 197 -1.46 23.57 9.02
C CYS A 197 -1.03 24.90 9.64
N SER A 198 0.14 24.93 10.28
CA SER A 198 0.80 26.17 10.65
C SER A 198 1.18 26.91 9.37
N GLY A 199 0.52 28.03 9.08
CA GLY A 199 0.84 28.83 7.90
C GLY A 199 2.26 29.39 8.00
N PHE A 200 3.19 28.85 7.21
CA PHE A 200 4.29 29.66 6.72
C PHE A 200 3.72 30.47 5.56
N THR A 201 3.37 31.72 5.83
CA THR A 201 3.28 32.72 4.76
C THR A 201 4.68 32.89 4.19
N GLU A 202 4.93 32.39 2.98
CA GLU A 202 6.02 32.91 2.13
C GLU A 202 5.71 34.38 1.81
N ASN A 203 6.02 35.27 2.74
CA ASN A 203 6.11 36.70 2.52
C ASN A 203 7.55 37.12 2.82
N THR A 204 8.45 36.80 1.92
CA THR A 204 9.67 37.58 1.72
C THR A 204 9.55 38.24 0.35
N PRO A 205 9.38 39.57 0.28
CA PRO A 205 9.59 40.30 -0.96
C PRO A 205 11.05 40.10 -1.37
N MET A 206 11.28 39.75 -2.63
CA MET A 206 12.60 39.89 -3.24
C MET A 206 12.88 41.39 -3.34
N GLU A 207 13.83 41.89 -2.55
CA GLU A 207 14.63 43.09 -2.89
C GLU A 207 15.62 42.75 -4.01
#